data_AF-A0A2E8GSE0-F1
#
_entry.id   AF-A0A2E8GSE0-F1
#
_cell.length_a   1.000
_cell.length_b   1.000
_cell.length_c   1.000
_cell.angle_alpha   90.00
_cell.angle_beta   90.00
_cell.angle_gamma   90.00
#
_symmetry.space_group_name_H-M   'P 1'
#
loop_
_entity.id
_entity.type
_entity.pdbx_description
1 polymer ?
#
loop_
_entity_poly.entity_id
_entity_poly.type
_entity_poly.pdbx_seq_one_letter_code
_entity_poly.pdbx_strand_id
1 'polypeptide(L)' 'MFEVSHCGLGVPATDPPRCQFPQVGGHDRRSNETHRVFLYERSEIGQALRASGFRMQVLEGYGILRLREEHFGFFAEKL' A
#
# COMPACT_ATOMS: atom_id res chain seq x y z
N MET A 1 -16.19 2.21 -0.01
CA MET A 1 -15.30 3.07 0.79
C MET A 1 -15.07 2.35 2.10
N PHE A 2 -13.85 1.88 2.35
CA PHE A 2 -13.50 1.25 3.63
C PHE A 2 -12.53 2.18 4.34
N GLU A 3 -12.92 2.65 5.51
CA GLU A 3 -12.08 3.48 6.37
C GLU A 3 -11.65 2.61 7.55
N VAL A 4 -10.34 2.38 7.68
CA VAL A 4 -9.81 1.60 8.80
C VAL A 4 -8.86 2.50 9.58
N SER A 5 -9.37 3.02 10.70
CA SER A 5 -8.56 3.79 11.66
C SER A 5 -8.00 2.81 12.70
N HIS A 6 -6.69 2.62 12.71
CA HIS A 6 -6.01 1.83 13.74
C HIS A 6 -5.22 2.77 14.64
N CYS A 7 -5.61 2.88 15.91
CA CYS A 7 -4.65 3.19 16.96
C CYS A 7 -3.81 1.93 17.19
N GLY A 8 -2.48 2.10 17.23
CA GLY A 8 -1.45 1.07 17.42
C GLY A 8 -1.93 -0.33 17.79
N LEU A 9 -1.73 -1.27 16.86
CA LEU A 9 -1.82 -2.73 17.03
C LEU A 9 -2.97 -3.22 17.94
N GLY A 10 -4.22 -3.12 17.49
CA GLY A 10 -5.27 -4.11 17.80
C GLY A 10 -5.51 -4.48 19.27
N VAL A 11 -5.17 -3.65 20.25
CA VAL A 11 -5.44 -3.92 21.67
C VAL A 11 -6.85 -3.43 21.98
N PRO A 12 -7.74 -4.27 22.54
CA PRO A 12 -9.04 -3.80 23.02
C PRO A 12 -8.83 -2.74 24.10
N ALA A 13 -9.51 -1.60 23.96
CA ALA A 13 -9.44 -0.52 24.94
C ALA A 13 -9.90 -1.02 26.32
N THR A 14 -9.00 -1.07 27.29
CA THR A 14 -9.39 -1.10 28.72
C THR A 14 -9.87 0.28 29.13
N ASP A 15 -10.78 0.38 30.10
CA ASP A 15 -11.27 1.66 30.64
C ASP A 15 -10.43 2.07 31.87
N PRO A 16 -9.73 3.23 31.89
CA PRO A 16 -9.64 4.24 30.82
C PRO A 16 -8.66 3.83 29.70
N PRO A 17 -8.88 4.30 28.45
CA PRO A 17 -8.12 3.88 27.28
C PRO A 17 -6.66 4.32 27.39
N ARG A 18 -5.78 3.38 27.73
CA ARG A 18 -4.33 3.56 27.61
C ARG A 18 -3.89 3.09 26.23
N CYS A 19 -3.77 4.02 25.29
CA CYS A 19 -3.09 3.76 24.02
C CYS A 19 -1.63 3.39 24.32
N GLN A 20 -1.28 2.11 24.26
CA GLN A 20 0.11 1.67 24.38
C GLN A 20 0.76 1.76 23.00
N PHE A 21 1.63 2.74 22.80
CA PHE A 21 2.44 2.84 21.58
C PHE A 21 3.61 1.85 21.66
N PRO A 22 3.96 1.15 20.57
CA PRO A 22 5.18 0.34 20.54
C PRO A 22 6.40 1.21 20.89
N GLN A 23 7.23 0.74 21.82
CA GLN A 23 8.47 1.42 22.16
C GLN A 23 9.62 0.95 21.29
N VAL A 24 10.39 1.89 20.74
CA VAL A 24 11.63 1.61 20.02
C VAL A 24 12.72 2.46 20.67
N GLY A 25 13.73 1.81 21.26
CA GLY A 25 14.83 2.51 21.94
C GLY A 25 14.43 3.25 23.22
N GLY A 26 13.34 2.83 23.90
CA GLY A 26 12.85 3.48 25.13
C GLY A 26 11.94 4.69 24.92
N HIS A 27 11.54 4.96 23.67
CA HIS A 27 10.61 6.05 23.32
C HIS A 27 9.35 5.52 22.65
N ASP A 28 8.22 6.15 22.95
CA ASP A 28 6.93 5.84 22.33
C ASP A 28 6.94 6.22 20.84
N ARG A 29 6.65 5.26 19.96
CA ARG A 29 6.51 5.52 18.52
C ARG A 29 5.04 5.73 18.17
N ARG A 30 4.65 6.96 17.89
CA ARG A 30 3.35 7.28 17.30
C ARG A 30 3.39 7.06 15.79
N SER A 31 2.70 6.05 15.29
CA SER A 31 2.49 5.83 13.86
C SER A 31 0.99 5.77 13.57
N ASN A 32 0.32 6.91 13.65
CA ASN A 32 -1.06 7.03 13.16
C ASN A 32 -1.00 7.50 11.71
N GLU A 33 -1.21 6.58 10.78
CA GLU A 33 -1.26 6.87 9.35
C GLU A 33 -2.57 6.33 8.77
N THR A 34 -3.29 7.16 8.03
CA THR A 34 -4.53 6.79 7.36
C THR A 34 -4.31 6.86 5.86
N HIS A 35 -4.45 5.71 5.19
CA HIS A 35 -4.28 5.60 3.74
C HIS A 35 -5.63 5.53 3.04
N ARG A 36 -5.74 6.20 1.90
CA ARG A 36 -6.86 6.02 0.95
C ARG A 36 -6.27 5.52 -0.36
N VAL A 37 -6.66 4.30 -0.73
CA VAL A 37 -6.18 3.62 -1.94
C VAL A 37 -7.35 3.22 -2.81
N PHE A 38 -7.10 3.21 -4.13
CA PHE A 38 -8.03 2.71 -5.12
C PHE A 38 -7.42 1.46 -5.76
N LEU A 39 -8.24 0.44 -5.91
CA LEU A 39 -7.88 -0.76 -6.66
C LEU A 39 -8.25 -0.55 -8.11
N TYR A 40 -7.34 -0.91 -9.00
CA TYR A 40 -7.52 -0.85 -10.43
C TYR A 40 -7.26 -2.22 -11.02
N GLU A 41 -8.01 -2.56 -12.06
CA GLU A 41 -7.72 -3.69 -12.90
C GLU A 41 -6.40 -3.47 -13.65
N ARG A 42 -5.67 -4.56 -13.88
CA ARG A 42 -4.41 -4.54 -14.65
C ARG A 42 -4.60 -3.86 -16.01
N SER A 43 -5.76 -4.08 -16.63
CA SER A 43 -6.10 -3.54 -17.95
C SER A 43 -6.33 -2.03 -17.92
N GLU A 44 -6.92 -1.48 -16.85
CA GLU A 44 -7.22 -0.05 -16.73
C GLU A 44 -5.94 0.78 -16.72
N ILE A 45 -4.98 0.42 -15.85
CA ILE A 45 -3.68 1.10 -15.79
C ILE A 45 -2.91 0.92 -17.10
N GLY A 46 -2.93 -0.29 -17.66
CA GLY A 46 -2.26 -0.56 -18.94
C GLY A 46 -2.80 0.28 -20.09
N GLN A 47 -4.12 0.46 -20.18
CA GLN A 47 -4.75 1.33 -21.20
C GLN A 47 -4.41 2.80 -20.97
N ALA A 48 -4.47 3.28 -19.72
CA ALA A 48 -4.15 4.66 -19.38
C ALA A 48 -2.70 5.03 -19.74
N LEU A 49 -1.73 4.13 -19.46
CA LEU A 49 -0.33 4.33 -19.83
C LEU A 49 -0.14 4.42 -21.35
N ARG A 50 -0.76 3.51 -22.12
CA ARG A 50 -0.69 3.54 -23.59
C ARG A 50 -1.30 4.80 -24.17
N ALA A 51 -2.48 5.19 -23.69
CA ALA A 51 -3.16 6.41 -24.12
C ALA A 51 -2.32 7.67 -23.81
N SER A 52 -1.46 7.60 -22.79
CA SER A 52 -0.55 8.67 -22.40
C SER A 52 0.78 8.68 -23.18
N GLY A 53 0.93 7.83 -24.20
CA GLY A 53 2.12 7.81 -25.06
C GLY A 53 3.29 6.98 -24.51
N PHE A 54 3.00 5.97 -23.69
CA PHE A 54 4.03 5.04 -23.21
C PHE A 54 3.95 3.70 -23.94
N ARG A 55 5.12 3.14 -24.25
CA ARG A 55 5.28 1.71 -24.49
C ARG A 55 5.39 1.01 -23.13
N MET A 56 4.70 -0.11 -22.94
CA MET A 56 4.64 -0.76 -21.63
C MET A 56 4.73 -2.28 -21.66
N GLN A 57 5.27 -2.84 -20.57
CA GLN A 57 5.30 -4.26 -20.25
C GLN A 57 4.74 -4.49 -18.83
N VAL A 58 3.92 -5.53 -18.67
CA VAL A 58 3.47 -5.99 -17.34
C VAL A 58 4.55 -6.86 -16.72
N LEU A 59 4.80 -6.66 -15.43
CA LEU A 59 5.77 -7.41 -14.64
C LEU A 59 5.05 -8.23 -13.57
N GLU A 60 5.48 -9.48 -13.40
CA GLU A 60 5.05 -10.36 -12.31
C GLU A 60 6.04 -10.32 -11.11
N GLY A 61 7.04 -9.42 -11.17
CA GLY A 61 8.15 -9.36 -10.23
C GLY A 61 9.11 -8.21 -10.49
N TYR A 62 9.97 -7.93 -9.51
CA TYR A 62 11.03 -6.94 -9.60
C TYR A 62 12.38 -7.58 -9.21
N GLY A 63 13.23 -7.82 -10.21
CA GLY A 63 14.48 -8.55 -10.02
C GLY A 63 14.22 -9.97 -9.48
N ILE A 64 14.78 -10.28 -8.30
CA ILE A 64 14.57 -11.57 -7.62
C ILE A 64 13.24 -11.64 -6.86
N LEU A 65 12.55 -10.51 -6.67
CA LEU A 65 11.30 -10.46 -5.93
C LEU A 65 10.13 -10.80 -6.83
N ARG A 66 9.37 -11.84 -6.48
CA ARG A 66 8.07 -12.14 -7.09
C ARG A 66 7.00 -11.28 -6.41
N LEU A 67 6.13 -10.69 -7.20
CA LEU A 67 4.93 -10.05 -6.67
C LEU A 67 3.97 -11.13 -6.18
N ARG A 68 3.19 -10.79 -5.14
CA ARG A 68 2.12 -11.67 -4.67
C ARG A 68 1.06 -11.80 -5.76
N GLU A 69 0.27 -12.85 -5.65
CA GLU A 69 -0.95 -13.00 -6.44
C GLU A 69 -1.80 -11.72 -6.31
N GLU A 70 -2.40 -11.28 -7.42
CA GLU A 70 -3.15 -10.02 -7.56
C GLU A 70 -2.32 -8.72 -7.50
N HIS A 71 -1.00 -8.79 -7.29
CA HIS A 71 -0.09 -7.65 -7.48
C HIS A 71 0.65 -7.75 -8.81
N PHE A 72 0.78 -6.62 -9.50
CA PHE A 72 1.48 -6.53 -10.78
C PHE A 72 2.25 -5.22 -10.89
N GLY A 73 3.36 -5.26 -11.61
CA GLY A 73 4.18 -4.10 -11.92
C GLY A 73 4.00 -3.67 -13.38
N PHE A 74 4.38 -2.43 -13.67
CA PHE A 74 4.48 -1.93 -15.03
C PHE A 74 5.88 -1.39 -15.26
N PHE A 75 6.54 -1.82 -16.33
CA PHE A 75 7.66 -1.10 -16.91
C PHE A 75 7.12 -0.26 -18.05
N ALA A 76 7.26 1.07 -17.96
CA ALA A 76 6.76 1.99 -18.96
C ALA A 76 7.89 2.89 -19.46
N GLU A 77 8.04 2.96 -20.77
CA GLU A 77 9.02 3.79 -21.46
C GLU A 77 8.27 4.81 -22.30
N LYS A 78 8.64 6.09 -22.16
CA LYS A 78 8.04 7.16 -22.94
C LYS A 78 8.46 7.00 -24.40
N LEU A 79 7.48 7.06 -25.30
CA LEU A 79 7.71 7.09 -26.73
C LEU A 79 8.38 8.40 -27.18
#